data_AF-A0AAW9EQA9-F1
#
_entry.id   AF-A0AAW9EQA9-F1
#
_cell.length_a   1.000
_cell.length_b   1.000
_cell.length_c   1.000
_cell.angle_alpha   90.00
_cell.angle_beta   90.00
_cell.angle_gamma   90.00
#
_symmetry.space_group_name_H-M   'P 1'
#
loop_
_entity.id
_entity.type
_entity.pdbx_description
1 polymer ?
#
loop_
_entity_poly.entity_id
_entity_poly.type
_entity_poly.pdbx_seq_one_letter_code
_entity_poly.pdbx_strand_id
1 'polypeptide(L)'
;MPATTSVQKAAFDAIDSLHFSQVVMSLICADPIAEEWYRRIFGRINSILQKAGITGKQAQIAKHYLLGALEIYLSIDSSYFSDTVEHINKGVDGGTPYNRELHGQIVEHNRNCSIAILCNIADYNGVDRDFFLQATEELVNDKVLSTMPYFIRYRLTECCYALEYPDAPLCFYRELVNFDIISCGKYSSHCDKFVKESDSELSLLFIRAGLLFEFKMLQRALPVITSLNNNRTLILPDSDLRISCSERKSIADYYKRLVDIFLLEDNPGIFVIFQCKGDVSGLNAIMLLKNMSKFYFHKRMFDGTQGRWLGTLGAFYIEVIRRVVPGAAIYCESDNSLAISEKISSRFKNAGFSVSARNLYLRHKAIRKDNYSKIRYYYTLILNQPRILPWYFNDNSYYDMALGFDGCEIR
;
A
#
# COMPACT_ATOMS: atom_id res chain seq x y z
N MET A 1 -1.05 -19.13 -23.29
CA MET A 1 -0.77 -19.09 -21.83
C MET A 1 -2.06 -19.43 -21.13
N PRO A 2 -2.06 -20.30 -20.10
CA PRO A 2 -3.27 -20.57 -19.32
C PRO A 2 -3.80 -19.27 -18.69
N ALA A 3 -5.12 -19.20 -18.52
CA ALA A 3 -5.76 -18.04 -17.89
C ALA A 3 -5.27 -17.88 -16.44
N THR A 4 -4.90 -16.66 -16.04
CA THR A 4 -4.46 -16.39 -14.68
C THR A 4 -5.61 -16.57 -13.70
N THR A 5 -5.37 -17.32 -12.61
CA THR A 5 -6.37 -17.50 -11.55
C THR A 5 -6.62 -16.19 -10.81
N SER A 6 -7.74 -16.09 -10.08
CA SER A 6 -8.04 -14.90 -9.24
C SER A 6 -6.95 -14.65 -8.20
N VAL A 7 -6.40 -15.72 -7.60
CA VAL A 7 -5.27 -15.68 -6.66
C VAL A 7 -4.03 -15.09 -7.32
N GLN A 8 -3.67 -15.57 -8.53
CA GLN A 8 -2.52 -15.04 -9.27
C GLN A 8 -2.73 -13.58 -9.67
N LYS A 9 -3.96 -13.18 -10.04
CA LYS A 9 -4.27 -11.78 -10.33
C LYS A 9 -4.04 -10.91 -9.08
N ALA A 10 -4.64 -11.28 -7.94
CA ALA A 10 -4.45 -10.57 -6.68
C ALA A 10 -2.97 -10.51 -6.25
N ALA A 11 -2.20 -11.55 -6.55
CA ALA A 11 -0.76 -11.57 -6.26
C ALA A 11 0.00 -10.50 -7.05
N PHE A 12 -0.30 -10.34 -8.34
CA PHE A 12 0.31 -9.27 -9.14
C PHE A 12 -0.24 -7.88 -8.81
N ASP A 13 -1.48 -7.78 -8.33
CA ASP A 13 -2.02 -6.53 -7.77
C ASP A 13 -1.22 -6.11 -6.53
N ALA A 14 -0.93 -7.08 -5.65
CA ALA A 14 -0.08 -6.88 -4.49
C ALA A 14 1.34 -6.43 -4.90
N ILE A 15 1.97 -7.17 -5.81
CA ILE A 15 3.33 -6.86 -6.29
C ILE A 15 3.37 -5.45 -6.92
N ASP A 16 2.38 -5.09 -7.74
CA ASP A 16 2.28 -3.75 -8.31
C ASP A 16 2.18 -2.67 -7.24
N SER A 17 1.28 -2.85 -6.26
CA SER A 17 1.10 -1.89 -5.17
C SER A 17 2.39 -1.71 -4.35
N LEU A 18 3.06 -2.80 -3.97
CA LEU A 18 4.32 -2.71 -3.23
C LEU A 18 5.40 -2.04 -4.09
N HIS A 19 5.46 -2.41 -5.37
CA HIS A 19 6.45 -1.88 -6.30
C HIS A 19 6.27 -0.38 -6.55
N PHE A 20 5.04 0.05 -6.82
CA PHE A 20 4.66 1.45 -6.97
C PHE A 20 5.06 2.27 -5.74
N SER A 21 4.71 1.80 -4.55
CA SER A 21 5.00 2.49 -3.29
C SER A 21 6.51 2.57 -3.03
N GLN A 22 7.27 1.54 -3.39
CA GLN A 22 8.73 1.61 -3.35
C GLN A 22 9.30 2.68 -4.28
N VAL A 23 8.73 2.84 -5.48
CA VAL A 23 9.17 3.88 -6.44
C VAL A 23 8.82 5.27 -5.92
N VAL A 24 7.60 5.48 -5.42
CA VAL A 24 7.17 6.74 -4.82
C VAL A 24 8.04 7.09 -3.62
N MET A 25 8.31 6.14 -2.72
CA MET A 25 9.18 6.38 -1.57
C MET A 25 10.61 6.73 -1.95
N SER A 26 11.14 6.15 -3.04
CA SER A 26 12.45 6.55 -3.55
C SER A 26 12.51 8.00 -4.07
N LEU A 27 11.35 8.59 -4.42
CA LEU A 27 11.23 10.01 -4.78
C LEU A 27 11.08 10.88 -3.53
N ILE A 28 10.19 10.49 -2.60
CA ILE A 28 9.95 11.22 -1.35
C ILE A 28 11.22 11.32 -0.51
N CYS A 29 11.91 10.20 -0.27
CA CYS A 29 13.13 10.18 0.55
C CYS A 29 14.37 10.72 -0.19
N ALA A 30 14.24 11.21 -1.43
CA ALA A 30 15.29 12.04 -2.00
C ALA A 30 15.40 13.41 -1.29
N ASP A 31 14.33 13.83 -0.60
CA ASP A 31 14.35 14.96 0.33
C ASP A 31 14.79 14.49 1.73
N PRO A 32 15.93 15.00 2.27
CA PRO A 32 16.40 14.67 3.61
C PRO A 32 15.39 15.01 4.73
N ILE A 33 14.54 16.02 4.52
CA ILE A 33 13.52 16.42 5.50
C ILE A 33 12.48 15.30 5.63
N ALA A 34 12.07 14.72 4.50
CA ALA A 34 11.12 13.62 4.50
C ALA A 34 11.71 12.36 5.17
N GLU A 35 12.96 12.03 4.88
CA GLU A 35 13.66 10.90 5.52
C GLU A 35 13.73 11.06 7.05
N GLU A 36 14.06 12.25 7.53
CA GLU A 36 14.13 12.57 8.96
C GLU A 36 12.76 12.40 9.65
N TRP A 37 11.65 12.78 9.00
CA TRP A 37 10.32 12.55 9.55
C TRP A 37 10.01 11.08 9.76
N TYR A 38 10.25 10.23 8.76
CA TYR A 38 10.02 8.79 8.92
C TYR A 38 10.94 8.17 9.98
N ARG A 39 12.20 8.64 10.08
CA ARG A 39 13.13 8.22 11.14
C ARG A 39 12.58 8.54 12.53
N ARG A 40 12.00 9.74 12.72
CA ARG A 40 11.35 10.13 13.99
C ARG A 40 10.14 9.26 14.33
N ILE A 41 9.28 9.00 13.35
CA ILE A 41 8.11 8.11 13.51
C ILE A 41 8.58 6.73 13.97
N PHE A 42 9.56 6.14 13.30
CA PHE A 42 10.12 4.85 13.69
C PHE A 42 10.77 4.88 15.07
N GLY A 43 11.56 5.91 15.36
CA GLY A 43 12.19 6.08 16.67
C GLY A 43 11.16 6.09 17.79
N ARG A 44 10.04 6.79 17.60
CA ARG A 44 8.97 6.88 18.60
C ARG A 44 8.25 5.55 18.80
N ILE A 45 7.82 4.90 17.71
CA ILE A 45 7.13 3.60 17.80
C ILE A 45 8.05 2.54 18.39
N ASN A 46 9.31 2.46 17.94
CA ASN A 46 10.27 1.49 18.48
C ASN A 46 10.55 1.74 19.97
N SER A 47 10.59 3.00 20.43
CA SER A 47 10.74 3.32 21.85
C SER A 47 9.55 2.81 22.67
N ILE A 48 8.32 2.98 22.18
CA ILE A 48 7.10 2.48 22.85
C ILE A 48 7.14 0.94 22.93
N LEU A 49 7.45 0.27 21.82
CA LEU A 49 7.56 -1.20 21.78
C LEU A 49 8.65 -1.72 22.71
N GLN A 50 9.81 -1.06 22.75
CA GLN A 50 10.92 -1.43 23.63
C GLN A 50 10.57 -1.28 25.11
N LYS A 51 9.89 -0.19 25.50
CA LYS A 51 9.41 0.01 26.88
C LYS A 51 8.44 -1.10 27.31
N ALA A 52 7.61 -1.58 26.40
CA ALA A 52 6.68 -2.67 26.63
C ALA A 52 7.32 -4.06 26.51
N GLY A 53 8.61 -4.17 26.19
CA GLY A 53 9.31 -5.45 26.00
C GLY A 53 8.85 -6.24 24.76
N ILE A 54 8.14 -5.61 23.83
CA ILE A 54 7.62 -6.26 22.62
C ILE A 54 8.73 -6.35 21.58
N THR A 55 9.06 -7.56 21.14
CA THR A 55 10.18 -7.82 20.21
C THR A 55 9.80 -8.78 19.07
N GLY A 56 10.72 -8.98 18.13
CA GLY A 56 10.58 -9.96 17.05
C GLY A 56 9.34 -9.76 16.18
N LYS A 57 8.64 -10.86 15.88
CA LYS A 57 7.43 -10.87 15.07
C LYS A 57 6.29 -10.05 15.69
N GLN A 58 6.08 -10.15 17.00
CA GLN A 58 5.05 -9.38 17.70
C GLN A 58 5.30 -7.87 17.59
N ALA A 59 6.56 -7.42 17.64
CA ALA A 59 6.89 -6.01 17.43
C ALA A 59 6.55 -5.54 16.01
N GLN A 60 6.75 -6.39 15.01
CA GLN A 60 6.39 -6.06 13.62
C GLN A 60 4.87 -5.97 13.42
N ILE A 61 4.10 -6.85 14.08
CA ILE A 61 2.63 -6.81 14.09
C ILE A 61 2.15 -5.55 14.82
N ALA A 62 2.59 -5.32 16.06
CA ALA A 62 2.21 -4.16 16.86
C ALA A 62 2.56 -2.83 16.17
N LYS A 63 3.78 -2.72 15.62
CA LYS A 63 4.18 -1.56 14.80
C LYS A 63 3.20 -1.29 13.65
N HIS A 64 2.62 -2.33 13.06
CA HIS A 64 1.73 -2.17 11.91
C HIS A 64 0.45 -1.48 12.33
N TYR A 65 -0.17 -2.04 13.38
CA TYR A 65 -1.41 -1.51 13.90
C TYR A 65 -1.23 -0.10 14.49
N LEU A 66 -0.10 0.19 15.13
CA LEU A 66 0.20 1.56 15.60
C LEU A 66 0.37 2.56 14.45
N LEU A 67 1.02 2.17 13.35
CA LEU A 67 1.11 3.02 12.14
C LEU A 67 -0.26 3.23 11.51
N GLY A 68 -1.08 2.18 11.40
CA GLY A 68 -2.44 2.28 10.87
C GLY A 68 -3.34 3.16 11.73
N ALA A 69 -3.24 3.05 13.05
CA ALA A 69 -3.96 3.92 13.99
C ALA A 69 -3.53 5.37 13.84
N LEU A 70 -2.22 5.63 13.79
CA LEU A 70 -1.67 6.95 13.58
C LEU A 70 -2.11 7.56 12.24
N GLU A 71 -2.13 6.76 11.16
CA GLU A 71 -2.64 7.20 9.85
C GLU A 71 -4.12 7.58 9.91
N ILE A 72 -4.96 6.77 10.58
CA ILE A 72 -6.39 7.07 10.78
C ILE A 72 -6.56 8.40 11.53
N TYR A 73 -5.84 8.61 12.63
CA TYR A 73 -5.92 9.83 13.43
C TYR A 73 -5.43 11.07 12.65
N LEU A 74 -4.33 10.95 11.92
CA LEU A 74 -3.71 12.05 11.18
C LEU A 74 -4.41 12.39 9.86
N SER A 75 -5.35 11.55 9.41
CA SER A 75 -6.06 11.75 8.14
C SER A 75 -7.10 12.87 8.14
N ILE A 76 -7.40 13.46 9.29
CA ILE A 76 -8.40 14.51 9.45
C ILE A 76 -7.73 15.75 10.06
N ASP A 77 -7.67 16.85 9.32
CA ASP A 77 -7.19 18.15 9.81
C ASP A 77 -8.32 19.19 9.82
N SER A 78 -8.17 20.23 10.64
CA SER A 78 -8.99 21.44 10.67
C SER A 78 -9.23 22.06 9.28
N SER A 79 -8.22 22.02 8.40
CA SER A 79 -8.29 22.50 7.01
C SER A 79 -9.30 21.74 6.15
N TYR A 80 -9.46 20.43 6.38
CA TYR A 80 -10.47 19.62 5.68
C TYR A 80 -11.89 20.15 5.91
N PHE A 81 -12.20 20.59 7.13
CA PHE A 81 -13.51 21.16 7.45
C PHE A 81 -13.73 22.52 6.80
N SER A 82 -12.72 23.39 6.79
CA SER A 82 -12.80 24.73 6.20
C SER A 82 -13.02 24.67 4.68
N ASP A 83 -12.27 23.82 3.97
CA ASP A 83 -12.39 23.68 2.51
C ASP A 83 -13.73 23.03 2.10
N THR A 84 -14.26 22.12 2.92
CA THR A 84 -15.55 21.47 2.67
C THR A 84 -16.72 22.46 2.84
N VAL A 85 -16.63 23.39 3.80
CA VAL A 85 -17.58 24.49 3.97
C VAL A 85 -17.59 25.39 2.72
N GLU A 86 -16.41 25.78 2.24
CA GLU A 86 -16.30 26.69 1.09
C GLU A 86 -16.82 26.04 -0.21
N HIS A 87 -16.57 24.74 -0.38
CA HIS A 87 -16.96 24.02 -1.59
C HIS A 87 -18.47 23.70 -1.66
N ILE A 88 -19.11 23.43 -0.52
CA ILE A 88 -20.56 23.13 -0.43
C ILE A 88 -21.40 24.41 -0.47
N ASN A 89 -20.89 25.52 0.08
CA ASN A 89 -21.60 26.79 0.06
C ASN A 89 -21.45 27.55 -1.27
N LYS A 90 -20.53 27.15 -2.15
CA LYS A 90 -20.44 27.68 -3.53
C LYS A 90 -21.51 27.03 -4.41
N GLY A 91 -22.60 27.75 -4.65
CA GLY A 91 -23.58 27.43 -5.71
C GLY A 91 -24.94 26.92 -5.25
N VAL A 92 -25.27 27.01 -3.96
CA VAL A 92 -26.59 26.60 -3.45
C VAL A 92 -27.38 27.84 -3.02
N ASP A 93 -28.06 28.48 -3.98
CA ASP A 93 -29.12 29.44 -3.66
C ASP A 93 -30.31 28.66 -3.05
N GLY A 94 -30.56 28.85 -1.76
CA GLY A 94 -31.76 28.34 -1.07
C GLY A 94 -31.70 26.92 -0.48
N GLY A 95 -30.53 26.28 -0.42
CA GLY A 95 -30.35 24.99 0.25
C GLY A 95 -30.10 25.11 1.77
N THR A 96 -30.32 24.02 2.50
CA THR A 96 -30.04 23.95 3.94
C THR A 96 -28.55 24.24 4.17
N PRO A 97 -28.19 25.20 5.03
CA PRO A 97 -26.79 25.56 5.23
C PRO A 97 -25.98 24.37 5.77
N TYR A 98 -24.75 24.23 5.26
CA TYR A 98 -23.82 23.19 5.71
C TYR A 98 -23.63 23.24 7.23
N ASN A 99 -23.99 22.14 7.91
CA ASN A 99 -23.82 22.02 9.36
C ASN A 99 -22.43 21.42 9.66
N ARG A 100 -21.47 22.31 9.96
CA ARG A 100 -20.10 21.92 10.32
C ARG A 100 -20.03 21.01 11.54
N GLU A 101 -20.89 21.23 12.52
CA GLU A 101 -20.91 20.46 13.77
C GLU A 101 -21.38 19.03 13.51
N LEU A 102 -22.45 18.85 12.73
CA LEU A 102 -22.94 17.54 12.30
C LEU A 102 -21.89 16.79 11.49
N HIS A 103 -21.22 17.45 10.54
CA HIS A 103 -20.15 16.82 9.77
C HIS A 103 -18.95 16.46 10.67
N GLY A 104 -18.61 17.31 11.64
CA GLY A 104 -17.61 17.01 12.67
C GLY A 104 -17.94 15.73 13.46
N GLN A 105 -19.19 15.58 13.90
CA GLN A 105 -19.66 14.39 14.60
C GLN A 105 -19.57 13.13 13.74
N ILE A 106 -19.93 13.22 12.44
CA ILE A 106 -19.82 12.08 11.51
C ILE A 106 -18.36 11.68 11.32
N VAL A 107 -17.47 12.65 11.12
CA VAL A 107 -16.04 12.41 10.92
C VAL A 107 -15.41 11.77 12.16
N GLU A 108 -15.73 12.29 13.35
CA GLU A 108 -15.28 11.73 14.62
C GLU A 108 -15.82 10.32 14.84
N HIS A 109 -17.11 10.09 14.58
CA HIS A 109 -17.72 8.77 14.67
C HIS A 109 -17.01 7.76 13.75
N ASN A 110 -16.79 8.11 12.47
CA ASN A 110 -16.09 7.23 11.52
C ASN A 110 -14.65 6.93 11.94
N ARG A 111 -13.93 7.92 12.49
CA ARG A 111 -12.59 7.73 13.06
C ARG A 111 -12.63 6.75 14.22
N ASN A 112 -13.52 6.97 15.20
CA ASN A 112 -13.63 6.14 16.39
C ASN A 112 -14.03 4.69 16.03
N CYS A 113 -14.96 4.51 15.09
CA CYS A 113 -15.29 3.19 14.55
C CYS A 113 -14.09 2.51 13.88
N SER A 114 -13.31 3.25 13.08
CA SER A 114 -12.12 2.72 12.41
C SER A 114 -11.07 2.24 13.42
N ILE A 115 -10.81 3.03 14.47
CA ILE A 115 -9.87 2.67 15.55
C ILE A 115 -10.38 1.47 16.35
N ALA A 116 -11.68 1.41 16.67
CA ALA A 116 -12.27 0.30 17.39
C ALA A 116 -12.15 -1.03 16.61
N ILE A 117 -12.43 -1.01 15.30
CA ILE A 117 -12.27 -2.19 14.44
C ILE A 117 -10.79 -2.58 14.36
N LEU A 118 -9.89 -1.62 14.14
CA LEU A 118 -8.45 -1.89 14.08
C LEU A 118 -7.92 -2.49 15.39
N CYS A 119 -8.39 -1.99 16.54
CA CYS A 119 -8.06 -2.53 17.87
C CYS A 119 -8.49 -3.99 18.02
N ASN A 120 -9.72 -4.33 17.60
CA ASN A 120 -10.20 -5.72 17.65
C ASN A 120 -9.38 -6.65 16.73
N ILE A 121 -8.97 -6.17 15.56
CA ILE A 121 -8.13 -6.93 14.63
C ILE A 121 -6.72 -7.11 15.21
N ALA A 122 -6.15 -6.06 15.81
CA ALA A 122 -4.85 -6.09 16.47
C ALA A 122 -4.81 -7.09 17.63
N ASP A 123 -5.85 -7.10 18.46
CA ASP A 123 -6.06 -8.05 19.56
C ASP A 123 -6.14 -9.50 19.06
N TYR A 124 -6.90 -9.74 17.99
CA TYR A 124 -6.94 -11.05 17.33
C TYR A 124 -5.54 -11.53 16.91
N ASN A 125 -4.68 -10.60 16.47
CA ASN A 125 -3.29 -10.88 16.09
C ASN A 125 -2.28 -10.77 17.25
N GLY A 126 -2.75 -10.70 18.50
CA GLY A 126 -1.93 -10.79 19.70
C GLY A 126 -1.30 -9.46 20.17
N VAL A 127 -1.88 -8.33 19.77
CA VAL A 127 -1.55 -7.02 20.32
C VAL A 127 -2.57 -6.66 21.39
N ASP A 128 -2.13 -6.60 22.65
CA ASP A 128 -3.00 -6.27 23.78
C ASP A 128 -3.75 -4.94 23.55
N ARG A 129 -5.05 -4.93 23.89
CA ARG A 129 -5.94 -3.78 23.65
C ARG A 129 -5.55 -2.56 24.45
N ASP A 130 -5.22 -2.75 25.73
CA ASP A 130 -4.86 -1.64 26.62
C ASP A 130 -3.55 -1.02 26.16
N PHE A 131 -2.57 -1.86 25.83
CA PHE A 131 -1.33 -1.41 25.19
C PHE A 131 -1.60 -0.65 23.89
N PHE A 132 -2.43 -1.19 22.98
CA PHE A 132 -2.71 -0.56 21.69
C PHE A 132 -3.32 0.85 21.88
N LEU A 133 -4.31 0.98 22.76
CA LEU A 133 -4.97 2.26 23.01
C LEU A 133 -4.01 3.27 23.66
N GLN A 134 -3.27 2.86 24.70
CA GLN A 134 -2.30 3.72 25.38
C GLN A 134 -1.16 4.17 24.45
N ALA A 135 -0.60 3.25 23.67
CA ALA A 135 0.46 3.54 22.71
C ALA A 135 -0.02 4.48 21.60
N THR A 136 -1.25 4.28 21.13
CA THR A 136 -1.87 5.16 20.13
C THR A 136 -2.08 6.56 20.70
N GLU A 137 -2.57 6.68 21.93
CA GLU A 137 -2.73 7.97 22.62
C GLU A 137 -1.38 8.68 22.82
N GLU A 138 -0.32 7.96 23.22
CA GLU A 138 1.03 8.51 23.34
C GLU A 138 1.55 9.06 21.99
N LEU A 139 1.27 8.37 20.88
CA LEU A 139 1.69 8.80 19.54
C LEU A 139 0.90 10.01 19.04
N VAL A 140 -0.42 10.01 19.22
CA VAL A 140 -1.30 11.09 18.75
C VAL A 140 -1.05 12.39 19.52
N ASN A 141 -0.74 12.29 20.80
CA ASN A 141 -0.42 13.45 21.64
C ASN A 141 1.05 13.92 21.54
N ASP A 142 1.86 13.30 20.66
CA ASP A 142 3.23 13.72 20.42
C ASP A 142 3.26 15.05 19.66
N LYS A 143 3.70 16.11 20.35
CA LYS A 143 3.78 17.48 19.80
C LYS A 143 4.68 17.59 18.57
N VAL A 144 5.65 16.69 18.39
CA VAL A 144 6.49 16.69 17.19
C VAL A 144 5.70 16.12 16.02
N LEU A 145 4.99 15.01 16.22
CA LEU A 145 4.20 14.37 15.17
C LEU A 145 3.00 15.22 14.74
N SER A 146 2.46 16.07 15.61
CA SER A 146 1.37 17.00 15.24
C SER A 146 1.77 18.06 14.20
N THR A 147 3.07 18.33 14.04
CA THR A 147 3.60 19.29 13.05
C THR A 147 4.04 18.64 11.73
N MET A 148 3.79 17.34 11.58
CA MET A 148 4.19 16.55 10.41
C MET A 148 3.58 17.11 9.11
N PRO A 149 4.34 17.28 8.01
CA PRO A 149 3.79 17.72 6.73
C PRO A 149 2.73 16.76 6.16
N TYR A 150 1.78 17.30 5.38
CA TYR A 150 0.67 16.51 4.85
C TYR A 150 1.11 15.30 4.01
N PHE A 151 2.09 15.50 3.12
CA PHE A 151 2.59 14.43 2.25
C PHE A 151 3.27 13.28 3.02
N ILE A 152 3.73 13.50 4.25
CA ILE A 152 4.29 12.44 5.12
C ILE A 152 3.17 11.64 5.76
N ARG A 153 2.08 12.31 6.19
CA ARG A 153 0.90 11.67 6.80
C ARG A 153 0.11 10.84 5.78
N TYR A 154 0.09 11.27 4.51
CA TYR A 154 -0.64 10.58 3.45
C TYR A 154 -0.08 9.17 3.20
N ARG A 155 -0.93 8.15 3.37
CA ARG A 155 -0.57 6.71 3.27
C ARG A 155 0.63 6.32 4.14
N LEU A 156 0.71 6.92 5.34
CA LEU A 156 1.82 6.75 6.28
C LEU A 156 2.25 5.29 6.46
N THR A 157 1.30 4.36 6.65
CA THR A 157 1.57 2.94 6.88
C THR A 157 2.26 2.28 5.69
N GLU A 158 1.82 2.59 4.48
CA GLU A 158 2.40 2.11 3.23
C GLU A 158 3.80 2.71 3.00
N CYS A 159 3.95 4.01 3.23
CA CYS A 159 5.21 4.73 3.12
C CYS A 159 6.27 4.19 4.10
N CYS A 160 5.90 4.02 5.36
CA CYS A 160 6.77 3.40 6.37
C CYS A 160 7.15 1.97 5.99
N TYR A 161 6.21 1.16 5.49
CA TYR A 161 6.52 -0.19 5.03
C TYR A 161 7.58 -0.20 3.92
N ALA A 162 7.40 0.63 2.89
CA ALA A 162 8.33 0.70 1.75
C ALA A 162 9.71 1.25 2.15
N LEU A 163 9.78 2.12 3.17
CA LEU A 163 11.07 2.59 3.69
C LEU A 163 11.79 1.54 4.54
N GLU A 164 11.07 0.81 5.40
CA GLU A 164 11.63 -0.24 6.26
C GLU A 164 12.09 -1.46 5.45
N TYR A 165 11.40 -1.77 4.35
CA TYR A 165 11.64 -2.94 3.52
C TYR A 165 11.91 -2.56 2.05
N PRO A 166 13.09 -1.98 1.72
CA PRO A 166 13.39 -1.46 0.37
C PRO A 166 13.38 -2.53 -0.72
N ASP A 167 13.46 -3.81 -0.33
CA ASP A 167 13.44 -4.97 -1.22
C ASP A 167 12.13 -5.73 -1.24
N ALA A 168 11.09 -5.17 -0.61
CA ALA A 168 9.79 -5.79 -0.49
C ALA A 168 9.20 -6.32 -1.79
N PRO A 169 9.18 -5.57 -2.90
CA PRO A 169 8.57 -6.06 -4.13
C PRO A 169 9.24 -7.34 -4.66
N LEU A 170 10.57 -7.42 -4.62
CA LEU A 170 11.32 -8.58 -5.10
C LEU A 170 11.22 -9.76 -4.12
N CYS A 171 11.37 -9.51 -2.82
CA CYS A 171 11.29 -10.56 -1.80
C CYS A 171 9.89 -11.16 -1.72
N PHE A 172 8.84 -10.34 -1.80
CA PHE A 172 7.45 -10.79 -1.85
C PHE A 172 7.19 -11.63 -3.11
N TYR A 173 7.63 -11.16 -4.28
CA TYR A 173 7.55 -11.95 -5.52
C TYR A 173 8.28 -13.28 -5.41
N ARG A 174 9.49 -13.29 -4.84
CA ARG A 174 10.29 -14.51 -4.64
C ARG A 174 9.59 -15.51 -3.72
N GLU A 175 9.06 -15.08 -2.58
CA GLU A 175 8.35 -15.98 -1.67
C GLU A 175 7.12 -16.58 -2.36
N LEU A 176 6.33 -15.79 -3.10
CA LEU A 176 5.21 -16.33 -3.86
C LEU A 176 5.60 -17.34 -4.95
N VAL A 177 6.78 -17.18 -5.56
CA VAL A 177 7.33 -18.16 -6.51
C VAL A 177 7.85 -19.41 -5.78
N ASN A 178 8.52 -19.26 -4.64
CA ASN A 178 9.03 -20.38 -3.84
C ASN A 178 7.91 -21.27 -3.28
N PHE A 179 6.75 -20.69 -2.96
CA PHE A 179 5.55 -21.42 -2.52
C PHE A 179 4.65 -21.88 -3.69
N ASP A 180 5.14 -21.83 -4.94
CA ASP A 180 4.40 -22.23 -6.16
C ASP A 180 3.05 -21.52 -6.37
N ILE A 181 2.84 -20.35 -5.75
CA ILE A 181 1.63 -19.53 -5.93
C ILE A 181 1.67 -18.84 -7.31
N ILE A 182 2.87 -18.40 -7.73
CA ILE A 182 3.13 -17.83 -9.05
C ILE A 182 4.19 -18.66 -9.77
N SER A 183 3.92 -19.04 -11.03
CA SER A 183 4.92 -19.68 -11.87
C SER A 183 5.92 -18.69 -12.46
N CYS A 184 7.22 -18.99 -12.37
CA CYS A 184 8.27 -18.24 -13.05
C CYS A 184 9.35 -19.18 -13.62
N GLY A 185 9.35 -19.40 -14.94
CA GLY A 185 10.34 -20.27 -15.60
C GLY A 185 11.79 -19.76 -15.58
N LYS A 186 12.05 -18.59 -15.00
CA LYS A 186 13.40 -18.04 -14.78
C LYS A 186 13.89 -18.24 -13.35
N TYR A 187 13.07 -18.81 -12.48
CA TYR A 187 13.41 -19.11 -11.10
C TYR A 187 13.99 -20.52 -10.99
N SER A 188 15.00 -20.68 -10.14
CA SER A 188 15.54 -21.98 -9.74
C SER A 188 15.89 -21.92 -8.25
N SER A 189 15.25 -22.78 -7.47
CA SER A 189 15.51 -22.93 -6.03
C SER A 189 16.96 -23.29 -5.73
N HIS A 190 17.62 -24.06 -6.60
CA HIS A 190 19.04 -24.41 -6.46
C HIS A 190 19.99 -23.20 -6.53
N CYS A 191 19.57 -22.12 -7.19
CA CYS A 191 20.35 -20.89 -7.32
C CYS A 191 19.97 -19.84 -6.27
N ASP A 192 18.89 -20.05 -5.53
CA ASP A 192 18.37 -19.10 -4.56
C ASP A 192 19.08 -19.24 -3.21
N LYS A 193 19.95 -18.27 -2.89
CA LYS A 193 20.70 -18.24 -1.63
C LYS A 193 19.82 -18.00 -0.40
N PHE A 194 18.56 -17.64 -0.63
CA PHE A 194 17.58 -17.31 0.40
C PHE A 194 16.36 -18.24 0.33
N VAL A 195 16.48 -19.36 -0.39
CA VAL A 195 15.41 -20.35 -0.46
C VAL A 195 15.09 -20.81 0.95
N LYS A 196 13.80 -20.92 1.23
CA LYS A 196 13.35 -21.54 2.48
C LYS A 196 12.69 -22.88 2.15
N GLU A 197 12.74 -23.79 3.12
CA GLU A 197 12.00 -25.06 3.06
C GLU A 197 10.51 -24.81 2.88
N SER A 198 9.79 -25.74 2.25
CA SER A 198 8.37 -25.60 1.91
C SER A 198 7.47 -25.37 3.12
N ASP A 199 7.89 -25.79 4.31
CA ASP A 199 7.14 -25.67 5.57
C ASP A 199 7.63 -24.51 6.44
N SER A 200 8.56 -23.71 5.94
CA SER A 200 9.10 -22.55 6.66
C SER A 200 8.07 -21.43 6.82
N GLU A 201 8.20 -20.70 7.92
CA GLU A 201 7.42 -19.49 8.14
C GLU A 201 7.77 -18.42 7.08
N LEU A 202 6.75 -17.72 6.59
CA LEU A 202 6.87 -16.54 5.75
C LEU A 202 7.69 -15.45 6.45
N SER A 203 8.41 -14.64 5.67
CA SER A 203 9.27 -13.61 6.25
C SER A 203 8.47 -12.53 6.98
N LEU A 204 9.12 -11.82 7.90
CA LEU A 204 8.53 -10.65 8.56
C LEU A 204 8.08 -9.58 7.56
N LEU A 205 8.81 -9.43 6.45
CA LEU A 205 8.43 -8.56 5.34
C LEU A 205 7.12 -9.00 4.71
N PHE A 206 6.95 -10.30 4.45
CA PHE A 206 5.72 -10.85 3.89
C PHE A 206 4.55 -10.66 4.87
N ILE A 207 4.76 -10.93 6.16
CA ILE A 207 3.74 -10.73 7.20
C ILE A 207 3.31 -9.26 7.24
N ARG A 208 4.28 -8.33 7.22
CA ARG A 208 4.05 -6.89 7.15
C ARG A 208 3.30 -6.46 5.89
N ALA A 209 3.58 -7.08 4.74
CA ALA A 209 2.83 -6.86 3.51
C ALA A 209 1.38 -7.37 3.64
N GLY A 210 1.19 -8.55 4.23
CA GLY A 210 -0.13 -9.11 4.48
C GLY A 210 -1.00 -8.23 5.35
N LEU A 211 -0.43 -7.71 6.44
CA LEU A 211 -1.07 -6.70 7.30
C LEU A 211 -1.37 -5.40 6.54
N LEU A 212 -0.47 -4.94 5.67
CA LEU A 212 -0.73 -3.77 4.83
C LEU A 212 -1.94 -3.97 3.89
N PHE A 213 -2.07 -5.16 3.30
CA PHE A 213 -3.23 -5.44 2.46
C PHE A 213 -4.51 -5.67 3.28
N GLU A 214 -4.43 -6.24 4.48
CA GLU A 214 -5.53 -6.25 5.46
C GLU A 214 -6.01 -4.82 5.75
N PHE A 215 -5.10 -3.91 6.06
CA PHE A 215 -5.42 -2.51 6.31
C PHE A 215 -6.07 -1.80 5.11
N LYS A 216 -5.59 -2.07 3.88
CA LYS A 216 -6.21 -1.54 2.65
C LYS A 216 -7.59 -2.12 2.37
N MET A 217 -7.80 -3.42 2.64
CA MET A 217 -9.12 -4.05 2.54
C MET A 217 -10.07 -3.44 3.58
N LEU A 218 -9.59 -3.18 4.79
CA LEU A 218 -10.34 -2.54 5.86
C LEU A 218 -10.77 -1.13 5.44
N GLN A 219 -9.84 -0.31 4.95
CA GLN A 219 -10.09 1.04 4.43
C GLN A 219 -11.26 1.09 3.43
N ARG A 220 -11.36 0.06 2.57
CA ARG A 220 -12.41 -0.06 1.55
C ARG A 220 -13.74 -0.58 2.10
N ALA A 221 -13.70 -1.42 3.11
CA ALA A 221 -14.88 -1.98 3.74
C ALA A 221 -15.55 -0.99 4.70
N LEU A 222 -14.79 -0.05 5.27
CA LEU A 222 -15.26 0.87 6.31
C LEU A 222 -16.55 1.63 5.95
N PRO A 223 -16.66 2.27 4.76
CA PRO A 223 -17.89 2.98 4.39
C PRO A 223 -19.12 2.08 4.40
N VAL A 224 -18.99 0.82 3.99
CA VAL A 224 -20.09 -0.15 4.01
C VAL A 224 -20.43 -0.54 5.46
N ILE A 225 -19.41 -0.82 6.28
CA ILE A 225 -19.57 -1.18 7.70
C ILE A 225 -20.25 -0.05 8.48
N THR A 226 -19.80 1.20 8.34
CA THR A 226 -20.37 2.34 9.05
C THR A 226 -21.78 2.68 8.57
N SER A 227 -22.06 2.57 7.26
CA SER A 227 -23.40 2.78 6.70
C SER A 227 -24.41 1.75 7.24
N LEU A 228 -24.01 0.48 7.35
CA LEU A 228 -24.84 -0.57 7.93
C LEU A 228 -25.12 -0.34 9.42
N ASN A 229 -24.12 0.12 10.18
CA ASN A 229 -24.26 0.40 11.62
C ASN A 229 -25.16 1.61 11.92
N ASN A 230 -25.11 2.65 11.09
CA ASN A 230 -25.78 3.92 11.41
C ASN A 230 -27.28 3.93 11.11
N ASN A 231 -27.78 3.24 10.07
CA ASN A 231 -29.22 3.20 9.75
C ASN A 231 -29.65 2.02 8.85
N ARG A 232 -28.77 1.04 8.58
CA ARG A 232 -28.95 0.00 7.54
C ARG A 232 -29.20 0.52 6.11
N THR A 233 -29.11 1.83 5.88
CA THR A 233 -29.15 2.43 4.56
C THR A 233 -27.80 2.24 3.91
N LEU A 234 -27.76 1.73 2.68
CA LEU A 234 -26.55 1.65 1.87
C LEU A 234 -26.49 2.88 0.96
N ILE A 235 -25.51 3.75 1.18
CA ILE A 235 -25.25 4.87 0.29
C ILE A 235 -24.28 4.37 -0.79
N LEU A 236 -24.77 4.29 -2.03
CA LEU A 236 -23.89 4.03 -3.17
C LEU A 236 -23.05 5.27 -3.43
N PRO A 237 -21.78 5.12 -3.84
CA PRO A 237 -20.96 6.27 -4.22
C PRO A 237 -21.61 7.01 -5.38
N ASP A 238 -21.55 8.34 -5.34
CA ASP A 238 -21.94 9.16 -6.49
C ASP A 238 -21.15 8.73 -7.73
N SER A 239 -21.88 8.48 -8.81
CA SER A 239 -21.27 8.14 -10.09
C SER A 239 -20.63 9.38 -10.69
N ASP A 240 -19.31 9.50 -10.59
CA ASP A 240 -18.58 10.51 -11.35
C ASP A 240 -18.78 10.23 -12.85
N LEU A 241 -19.47 11.12 -13.57
CA LEU A 241 -19.73 10.94 -14.99
C LEU A 241 -18.45 11.06 -15.85
N ARG A 242 -17.35 11.54 -15.27
CA ARG A 242 -16.04 11.67 -15.93
C ARG A 242 -15.30 10.34 -16.06
N ILE A 243 -15.67 9.32 -15.29
CA ILE A 243 -15.09 7.97 -15.41
C ILE A 243 -15.84 7.11 -16.44
N SER A 244 -15.11 6.23 -17.10
CA SER A 244 -15.65 5.41 -18.18
C SER A 244 -16.81 4.52 -17.69
N CYS A 245 -17.75 4.20 -18.59
CA CYS A 245 -18.87 3.32 -18.25
C CYS A 245 -18.40 1.95 -17.71
N SER A 246 -17.31 1.41 -18.26
CA SER A 246 -16.69 0.17 -17.79
C SER A 246 -16.13 0.29 -16.36
N GLU A 247 -15.53 1.42 -16.01
CA GLU A 247 -15.01 1.65 -14.65
C GLU A 247 -16.14 1.83 -13.65
N ARG A 248 -17.18 2.59 -14.01
CA ARG A 248 -18.40 2.73 -13.18
C ARG A 248 -19.02 1.38 -12.90
N LYS A 249 -19.14 0.52 -13.91
CA LYS A 249 -19.63 -0.84 -13.74
C LYS A 249 -18.74 -1.66 -12.80
N SER A 250 -17.42 -1.61 -12.97
CA SER A 250 -16.48 -2.32 -12.09
C SER A 250 -16.57 -1.86 -10.63
N ILE A 251 -16.77 -0.56 -10.39
CA ILE A 251 -16.96 0.00 -9.05
C ILE A 251 -18.29 -0.48 -8.48
N ALA A 252 -19.39 -0.38 -9.24
CA ALA A 252 -20.71 -0.84 -8.80
C ALA A 252 -20.71 -2.35 -8.47
N ASP A 253 -20.13 -3.17 -9.35
CA ASP A 253 -19.99 -4.63 -9.15
C ASP A 253 -19.14 -4.96 -7.90
N TYR A 254 -18.19 -4.08 -7.55
CA TYR A 254 -17.38 -4.22 -6.34
C TYR A 254 -18.19 -3.86 -5.08
N TYR A 255 -18.89 -2.73 -5.06
CA TYR A 255 -19.76 -2.34 -3.95
C TYR A 255 -20.85 -3.38 -3.71
N LYS A 256 -21.47 -3.88 -4.78
CA LYS A 256 -22.44 -4.97 -4.69
C LYS A 256 -21.83 -6.20 -4.03
N ARG A 257 -20.62 -6.62 -4.45
CA ARG A 257 -19.92 -7.74 -3.81
C ARG A 257 -19.64 -7.51 -2.33
N LEU A 258 -19.21 -6.31 -1.94
CA LEU A 258 -19.02 -5.99 -0.51
C LEU A 258 -20.34 -6.14 0.25
N VAL A 259 -21.43 -5.58 -0.28
CA VAL A 259 -22.77 -5.70 0.32
C VAL A 259 -23.20 -7.15 0.44
N ASP A 260 -23.06 -7.93 -0.63
CA ASP A 260 -23.41 -9.36 -0.65
C ASP A 260 -22.60 -10.11 0.41
N ILE A 261 -21.30 -9.83 0.56
CA ILE A 261 -20.47 -10.48 1.57
C ILE A 261 -20.89 -10.09 2.99
N PHE A 262 -21.11 -8.80 3.25
CA PHE A 262 -21.44 -8.33 4.59
C PHE A 262 -22.86 -8.69 5.05
N LEU A 263 -23.80 -8.91 4.11
CA LEU A 263 -25.20 -9.19 4.42
C LEU A 263 -25.65 -10.64 4.18
N LEU A 264 -25.04 -11.36 3.25
CA LEU A 264 -25.55 -12.64 2.73
C LEU A 264 -24.63 -13.84 2.93
N GLU A 265 -23.34 -13.67 3.24
CA GLU A 265 -22.46 -14.81 3.60
C GLU A 265 -22.78 -15.31 5.02
N ASP A 266 -22.51 -16.60 5.30
CA ASP A 266 -22.88 -17.32 6.53
C ASP A 266 -22.35 -16.69 7.84
N ASN A 267 -21.41 -15.73 7.74
CA ASN A 267 -20.91 -14.91 8.85
C ASN A 267 -21.09 -13.41 8.54
N PRO A 268 -22.33 -12.89 8.57
CA PRO A 268 -22.59 -11.49 8.25
C PRO A 268 -21.89 -10.58 9.26
N GLY A 269 -21.17 -9.57 8.76
CA GLY A 269 -20.52 -8.54 9.59
C GLY A 269 -19.06 -8.78 10.01
N ILE A 270 -18.45 -9.93 9.71
CA ILE A 270 -17.05 -10.20 10.10
C ILE A 270 -16.09 -9.77 8.97
N PHE A 271 -15.28 -8.74 9.23
CA PHE A 271 -14.18 -8.36 8.35
C PHE A 271 -13.10 -9.44 8.33
N VAL A 272 -12.48 -9.66 7.16
CA VAL A 272 -11.48 -10.73 7.01
C VAL A 272 -10.13 -10.33 7.58
N ILE A 273 -9.68 -11.12 8.56
CA ILE A 273 -8.40 -10.92 9.27
C ILE A 273 -7.32 -11.82 8.67
N PHE A 274 -6.18 -11.24 8.34
CA PHE A 274 -4.93 -11.94 8.05
C PHE A 274 -4.33 -12.43 9.37
N GLN A 275 -4.57 -13.70 9.67
CA GLN A 275 -4.10 -14.33 10.91
C GLN A 275 -2.58 -14.51 10.85
N CYS A 276 -1.87 -13.79 11.71
CA CYS A 276 -0.41 -13.81 11.74
C CYS A 276 0.18 -13.90 13.16
N LYS A 277 -0.61 -14.15 14.20
CA LYS A 277 -0.10 -14.39 15.56
C LYS A 277 0.76 -15.67 15.62
N GLY A 278 0.22 -16.78 15.13
CA GLY A 278 0.92 -18.06 14.99
C GLY A 278 1.70 -18.16 13.66
N ASP A 279 2.33 -19.30 13.41
CA ASP A 279 3.16 -19.53 12.22
C ASP A 279 2.39 -19.26 10.93
N VAL A 280 3.00 -18.49 10.04
CA VAL A 280 2.39 -18.04 8.79
C VAL A 280 3.01 -18.82 7.62
N SER A 281 2.23 -19.71 7.02
CA SER A 281 2.67 -20.60 5.93
C SER A 281 2.20 -20.13 4.55
N GLY A 282 2.58 -20.85 3.49
CA GLY A 282 2.06 -20.64 2.14
C GLY A 282 0.52 -20.71 2.05
N LEU A 283 -0.15 -21.48 2.91
CA LEU A 283 -1.61 -21.52 2.97
C LEU A 283 -2.20 -20.16 3.43
N ASN A 284 -1.59 -19.52 4.42
CA ASN A 284 -1.99 -18.18 4.87
C ASN A 284 -1.82 -17.16 3.74
N ALA A 285 -0.75 -17.25 2.95
CA ALA A 285 -0.57 -16.41 1.76
C ALA A 285 -1.66 -16.63 0.72
N ILE A 286 -2.03 -17.88 0.43
CA ILE A 286 -3.12 -18.19 -0.51
C ILE A 286 -4.46 -17.63 0.02
N MET A 287 -4.74 -17.79 1.32
CA MET A 287 -5.95 -17.23 1.94
C MET A 287 -5.98 -15.71 1.83
N LEU A 288 -4.89 -15.03 2.17
CA LEU A 288 -4.75 -13.58 1.99
C LEU A 288 -5.06 -13.17 0.55
N LEU A 289 -4.47 -13.84 -0.45
CA LEU A 289 -4.68 -13.52 -1.86
C LEU A 289 -6.11 -13.81 -2.34
N LYS A 290 -6.76 -14.86 -1.83
CA LYS A 290 -8.19 -15.11 -2.06
C LYS A 290 -9.03 -13.95 -1.51
N ASN A 291 -8.72 -13.50 -0.31
CA ASN A 291 -9.41 -12.36 0.31
C ASN A 291 -9.16 -11.07 -0.46
N MET A 292 -7.91 -10.80 -0.86
CA MET A 292 -7.60 -9.67 -1.75
C MET A 292 -8.40 -9.74 -3.05
N SER A 293 -8.53 -10.91 -3.68
CA SER A 293 -9.34 -11.04 -4.89
C SER A 293 -10.83 -10.73 -4.70
N LYS A 294 -11.32 -10.79 -3.45
CA LYS A 294 -12.69 -10.40 -3.05
C LYS A 294 -12.80 -8.92 -2.67
N PHE A 295 -11.90 -8.43 -1.82
CA PHE A 295 -12.02 -7.14 -1.12
C PHE A 295 -11.01 -6.07 -1.57
N TYR A 296 -10.14 -6.36 -2.53
CA TYR A 296 -9.13 -5.43 -2.99
C TYR A 296 -9.01 -5.47 -4.52
N PHE A 297 -9.26 -4.32 -5.15
CA PHE A 297 -9.10 -4.14 -6.58
C PHE A 297 -8.08 -3.04 -6.85
N HIS A 298 -7.04 -3.38 -7.61
CA HIS A 298 -5.95 -2.47 -7.90
C HIS A 298 -5.78 -2.34 -9.41
N LYS A 299 -5.95 -1.12 -9.94
CA LYS A 299 -5.58 -0.83 -11.32
C LYS A 299 -4.05 -0.77 -11.34
N ARG A 300 -3.39 -1.65 -12.09
CA ARG A 300 -1.92 -1.74 -12.03
C ARG A 300 -1.26 -0.57 -12.76
N MET A 301 -0.23 0.01 -12.13
CA MET A 301 0.67 0.97 -12.78
C MET A 301 1.58 0.26 -13.78
N PHE A 302 1.99 -0.97 -13.47
CA PHE A 302 2.84 -1.81 -14.30
C PHE A 302 2.03 -3.02 -14.77
N ASP A 303 1.65 -3.01 -16.05
CA ASP A 303 0.84 -4.05 -16.66
C ASP A 303 1.67 -5.08 -17.46
N GLY A 304 0.97 -6.13 -17.92
CA GLY A 304 1.53 -7.15 -18.80
C GLY A 304 1.56 -8.56 -18.23
N THR A 305 2.18 -9.47 -19.00
CA THR A 305 2.22 -10.90 -18.70
C THR A 305 3.10 -11.23 -17.49
N GLN A 306 2.82 -12.34 -16.80
CA GLN A 306 3.60 -12.84 -15.65
C GLN A 306 5.13 -12.78 -15.88
N GLY A 307 5.60 -13.19 -17.07
CA GLY A 307 7.03 -13.20 -17.42
C GLY A 307 7.72 -11.83 -17.55
N ARG A 308 6.98 -10.72 -17.48
CA ARG A 308 7.54 -9.36 -17.54
C ARG A 308 7.94 -8.81 -16.17
N TRP A 309 7.37 -9.32 -15.08
CA TRP A 309 7.54 -8.77 -13.73
C TRP A 309 8.99 -8.71 -13.25
N LEU A 310 9.80 -9.73 -13.54
CA LEU A 310 11.24 -9.68 -13.22
C LEU A 310 11.96 -8.50 -13.91
N GLY A 311 11.59 -8.20 -15.16
CA GLY A 311 12.13 -7.05 -15.89
C GLY A 311 11.66 -5.73 -15.29
N THR A 312 10.40 -5.65 -14.87
CA THR A 312 9.83 -4.48 -14.19
C THR A 312 10.53 -4.19 -12.88
N LEU A 313 10.63 -5.19 -12.00
CA LEU A 313 11.31 -5.07 -10.71
C LEU A 313 12.79 -4.69 -10.88
N GLY A 314 13.49 -5.31 -11.84
CA GLY A 314 14.90 -5.00 -12.09
C GLY A 314 15.11 -3.60 -12.69
N ALA A 315 14.20 -3.14 -13.54
CA ALA A 315 14.24 -1.78 -14.08
C ALA A 315 14.15 -0.71 -12.98
N PHE A 316 13.44 -0.98 -11.90
CA PHE A 316 13.36 -0.10 -10.75
C PHE A 316 14.65 -0.01 -9.97
N TYR A 317 15.26 -1.15 -9.66
CA TYR A 317 16.54 -1.13 -8.98
C TYR A 317 17.62 -0.40 -9.78
N ILE A 318 17.60 -0.49 -11.12
CA ILE A 318 18.47 0.31 -11.98
C ILE A 318 18.24 1.82 -11.76
N GLU A 319 16.98 2.26 -11.74
CA GLU A 319 16.63 3.67 -11.56
C GLU A 319 17.03 4.21 -10.19
N VAL A 320 16.84 3.43 -9.12
CA VAL A 320 17.24 3.82 -7.75
C VAL A 320 18.76 3.97 -7.67
N ILE A 321 19.53 2.96 -8.10
CA ILE A 321 21.01 3.01 -8.02
C ILE A 321 21.55 4.17 -8.85
N ARG A 322 20.98 4.40 -10.04
CA ARG A 322 21.41 5.51 -10.91
C ARG A 322 21.29 6.88 -10.24
N ARG A 323 20.29 7.08 -9.39
CA ARG A 323 20.12 8.35 -8.66
C ARG A 323 21.15 8.52 -7.55
N VAL A 324 21.49 7.43 -6.87
CA VAL A 324 22.50 7.42 -5.79
C VAL A 324 23.92 7.58 -6.34
N VAL A 325 24.19 7.05 -7.54
CA VAL A 325 25.49 7.14 -8.21
C VAL A 325 25.36 7.81 -9.58
N PRO A 326 25.22 9.15 -9.64
CA PRO A 326 25.14 9.87 -10.90
C PRO A 326 26.40 9.66 -11.74
N GLY A 327 26.25 9.27 -13.01
CA GLY A 327 27.36 9.05 -13.94
C GLY A 327 27.80 7.59 -14.12
N ALA A 328 27.34 6.66 -13.27
CA ALA A 328 27.58 5.24 -13.49
C ALA A 328 26.89 4.75 -14.78
N ALA A 329 27.62 3.97 -15.59
CA ALA A 329 27.08 3.37 -16.80
C ALA A 329 25.95 2.39 -16.45
N ILE A 330 24.81 2.50 -17.12
CA ILE A 330 23.68 1.58 -16.90
C ILE A 330 23.98 0.23 -17.55
N TYR A 331 24.52 0.25 -18.77
CA TYR A 331 24.89 -0.92 -19.56
C TYR A 331 25.95 -0.53 -20.59
N CYS A 332 26.88 -1.44 -20.88
CA CYS A 332 27.91 -1.27 -21.89
C CYS A 332 28.13 -2.59 -22.64
N GLU A 333 28.07 -2.55 -23.98
CA GLU A 333 28.15 -3.78 -24.80
C GLU A 333 29.58 -4.36 -24.82
N SER A 334 30.62 -3.52 -24.69
CA SER A 334 32.03 -3.94 -24.74
C SER A 334 32.57 -4.46 -23.41
N ASP A 335 32.17 -3.85 -22.29
CA ASP A 335 32.48 -4.33 -20.93
C ASP A 335 31.39 -3.87 -19.95
N ASN A 336 30.55 -4.82 -19.51
CA ASN A 336 29.43 -4.56 -18.62
C ASN A 336 29.75 -4.78 -17.13
N SER A 337 30.98 -5.17 -16.78
CA SER A 337 31.34 -5.67 -15.44
C SER A 337 31.05 -4.68 -14.30
N LEU A 338 31.22 -3.38 -14.55
CA LEU A 338 30.98 -2.30 -13.58
C LEU A 338 29.62 -1.60 -13.76
N ALA A 339 28.79 -2.06 -14.71
CA ALA A 339 27.53 -1.41 -15.02
C ALA A 339 26.44 -1.73 -13.99
N ILE A 340 25.51 -0.80 -13.80
CA ILE A 340 24.38 -0.96 -12.85
C ILE A 340 23.57 -2.22 -13.19
N SER A 341 23.30 -2.47 -14.48
CA SER A 341 22.52 -3.63 -14.92
C SER A 341 23.17 -4.97 -14.55
N GLU A 342 24.50 -5.06 -14.51
CA GLU A 342 25.22 -6.27 -14.09
C GLU A 342 25.10 -6.50 -12.58
N LYS A 343 25.22 -5.42 -11.80
CA LYS A 343 24.99 -5.47 -10.34
C LYS A 343 23.58 -5.97 -10.02
N ILE A 344 22.56 -5.48 -10.74
CA ILE A 344 21.17 -5.93 -10.55
C ILE A 344 20.96 -7.37 -11.04
N SER A 345 21.55 -7.75 -12.18
CA SER A 345 21.55 -9.14 -12.68
C SER A 345 22.11 -10.11 -11.63
N SER A 346 23.27 -9.78 -11.06
CA SER A 346 23.90 -10.57 -9.99
C SER A 346 23.04 -10.65 -8.72
N ARG A 347 22.40 -9.54 -8.35
CA ARG A 347 21.45 -9.50 -7.23
C ARG A 347 20.26 -10.45 -7.46
N PHE A 348 19.67 -10.45 -8.65
CA PHE A 348 18.55 -11.33 -9.00
C PHE A 348 18.96 -12.79 -9.04
N LYS A 349 20.17 -13.07 -9.54
CA LYS A 349 20.76 -14.42 -9.53
C LYS A 349 20.89 -14.97 -8.11
N ASN A 350 21.34 -14.15 -7.15
CA ASN A 350 21.41 -14.54 -5.74
C ASN A 350 20.02 -14.86 -5.14
N ALA A 351 18.94 -14.29 -5.70
CA ALA A 351 17.56 -14.55 -5.32
C ALA A 351 16.91 -15.66 -6.18
N GLY A 352 17.70 -16.49 -6.87
CA GLY A 352 17.23 -17.61 -7.68
C GLY A 352 16.76 -17.27 -9.09
N PHE A 353 16.81 -15.99 -9.51
CA PHE A 353 16.27 -15.57 -10.80
C PHE A 353 17.36 -15.37 -11.86
N SER A 354 17.20 -16.04 -13.00
CA SER A 354 18.06 -15.88 -14.17
C SER A 354 17.52 -14.77 -15.10
N VAL A 355 18.16 -13.61 -15.07
CA VAL A 355 17.87 -12.49 -15.98
C VAL A 355 19.16 -11.81 -16.41
N SER A 356 19.35 -11.58 -17.72
CA SER A 356 20.55 -10.93 -18.22
C SER A 356 20.51 -9.40 -18.03
N ALA A 357 21.67 -8.81 -17.80
CA ALA A 357 21.84 -7.36 -17.67
C ALA A 357 21.29 -6.58 -18.89
N ARG A 358 21.52 -7.08 -20.11
CA ARG A 358 20.97 -6.51 -21.34
C ARG A 358 19.44 -6.44 -21.33
N ASN A 359 18.77 -7.51 -20.88
CA ASN A 359 17.31 -7.54 -20.80
C ASN A 359 16.78 -6.55 -19.76
N LEU A 360 17.46 -6.42 -18.61
CA LEU A 360 17.12 -5.42 -17.60
C LEU A 360 17.26 -3.99 -18.13
N TYR A 361 18.35 -3.71 -18.85
CA TYR A 361 18.58 -2.41 -19.48
C TYR A 361 17.50 -2.04 -20.49
N LEU A 362 17.16 -2.96 -21.41
CA LEU A 362 16.11 -2.71 -22.41
C LEU A 362 14.74 -2.46 -21.76
N ARG A 363 14.44 -3.17 -20.67
CA ARG A 363 13.20 -2.97 -19.90
C ARG A 363 13.19 -1.63 -19.16
N HIS A 364 14.30 -1.24 -18.53
CA HIS A 364 14.46 0.07 -17.91
C HIS A 364 14.23 1.19 -18.91
N LYS A 365 14.82 1.11 -20.10
CA LYS A 365 14.64 2.11 -21.17
C LYS A 365 13.18 2.29 -21.57
N ALA A 366 12.39 1.21 -21.60
CA ALA A 366 10.96 1.25 -21.92
C ALA A 366 10.13 1.85 -20.78
N ILE A 367 10.24 1.30 -19.57
CA ILE A 367 9.45 1.69 -18.39
C ILE A 367 9.71 3.14 -17.98
N ARG A 368 10.96 3.62 -18.15
CA ARG A 368 11.33 4.98 -17.78
C ARG A 368 10.59 6.05 -18.59
N LYS A 369 10.22 5.77 -19.84
CA LYS A 369 9.50 6.73 -20.69
C LYS A 369 8.01 6.82 -20.34
N ASP A 370 7.43 5.70 -19.93
CA ASP A 370 5.99 5.56 -19.70
C ASP A 370 5.68 5.56 -18.19
N ASN A 371 5.76 4.42 -17.51
CA ASN A 371 5.28 4.29 -16.13
C ASN A 371 5.99 5.23 -15.13
N TYR A 372 7.29 5.52 -15.29
CA TYR A 372 7.97 6.42 -14.35
C TYR A 372 7.61 7.90 -14.52
N SER A 373 7.17 8.34 -15.71
CA SER A 373 6.66 9.70 -15.87
C SER A 373 5.32 9.85 -15.14
N LYS A 374 4.45 8.84 -15.22
CA LYS A 374 3.20 8.72 -14.44
C LYS A 374 3.45 8.77 -12.93
N ILE A 375 4.43 8.03 -12.42
CA ILE A 375 4.77 8.05 -10.99
C ILE A 375 5.33 9.40 -10.55
N ARG A 376 6.12 10.07 -11.39
CA ARG A 376 6.58 11.44 -11.10
C ARG A 376 5.42 12.43 -11.04
N TYR A 377 4.47 12.31 -11.98
CA TYR A 377 3.25 13.10 -11.96
C TYR A 377 2.45 12.87 -10.67
N TYR A 378 2.25 11.61 -10.27
CA TYR A 378 1.63 11.26 -8.98
C TYR A 378 2.36 11.89 -7.78
N TYR A 379 3.69 11.82 -7.76
CA TYR A 379 4.50 12.44 -6.71
C TYR A 379 4.30 13.95 -6.65
N THR A 380 4.30 14.64 -7.80
CA THR A 380 4.03 16.08 -7.86
C THR A 380 2.61 16.42 -7.38
N LEU A 381 1.61 15.60 -7.70
CA LEU A 381 0.25 15.78 -7.20
C LEU A 381 0.19 15.70 -5.67
N ILE A 382 0.85 14.71 -5.06
CA ILE A 382 0.90 14.55 -3.61
C ILE A 382 1.56 15.75 -2.92
N LEU A 383 2.72 16.20 -3.43
CA LEU A 383 3.44 17.30 -2.81
C LEU A 383 2.65 18.61 -2.80
N ASN A 384 1.79 18.81 -3.80
CA ASN A 384 0.98 20.01 -3.95
C ASN A 384 -0.44 19.85 -3.37
N GLN A 385 -0.69 18.83 -2.56
CA GLN A 385 -2.01 18.65 -1.95
C GLN A 385 -2.31 19.77 -0.94
N PRO A 386 -3.46 20.45 -1.06
CA PRO A 386 -3.86 21.48 -0.10
C PRO A 386 -4.35 20.87 1.23
N ARG A 387 -4.85 19.63 1.20
CA ARG A 387 -5.43 18.93 2.36
C ARG A 387 -5.31 17.41 2.23
N ILE A 388 -5.39 16.73 3.37
CA ILE A 388 -5.57 15.27 3.42
C ILE A 388 -7.06 14.96 3.45
N LEU A 389 -7.45 13.95 2.68
CA LEU A 389 -8.78 13.36 2.75
C LEU A 389 -8.85 12.32 3.86
N PRO A 390 -9.97 12.24 4.60
CA PRO A 390 -10.17 11.22 5.62
C PRO A 390 -9.84 9.82 5.12
N TRP A 391 -9.13 9.05 5.95
CA TRP A 391 -8.59 7.75 5.58
C TRP A 391 -9.66 6.80 5.01
N TYR A 392 -10.85 6.80 5.60
CA TYR A 392 -11.96 5.91 5.20
C TYR A 392 -12.54 6.21 3.81
N PHE A 393 -12.19 7.33 3.15
CA PHE A 393 -12.65 7.57 1.78
C PHE A 393 -11.97 6.69 0.73
N ASN A 394 -10.80 6.09 1.05
CA ASN A 394 -10.03 5.29 0.10
C ASN A 394 -9.87 6.01 -1.27
N ASP A 395 -9.63 7.33 -1.24
CA ASP A 395 -9.53 8.09 -2.48
C ASP A 395 -8.26 7.68 -3.25
N ASN A 396 -8.47 7.16 -4.45
CA ASN A 396 -7.41 6.79 -5.40
C ASN A 396 -7.39 7.76 -6.60
N SER A 397 -8.08 8.90 -6.54
CA SER A 397 -8.20 9.87 -7.61
C SER A 397 -6.84 10.28 -8.19
N TYR A 398 -5.86 10.64 -7.36
CA TYR A 398 -4.53 11.01 -7.83
C TYR A 398 -3.78 9.86 -8.52
N TYR A 399 -3.97 8.64 -8.02
CA TYR A 399 -3.40 7.44 -8.62
C TYR A 399 -4.02 7.19 -10.01
N ASP A 400 -5.34 7.31 -10.10
CA ASP A 400 -6.10 7.16 -11.36
C ASP A 400 -5.75 8.27 -12.37
N MET A 401 -5.58 9.52 -11.92
CA MET A 401 -5.08 10.62 -12.76
C MET A 401 -3.68 10.32 -13.29
N ALA A 402 -2.79 9.79 -12.45
CA ALA A 402 -1.45 9.39 -12.86
C ALA A 402 -1.46 8.22 -13.84
N LEU A 403 -2.33 7.23 -13.67
CA LEU A 403 -2.49 6.14 -14.62
C LEU A 403 -2.85 6.63 -16.03
N GLY A 404 -3.71 7.64 -16.11
CA GLY A 404 -4.14 8.28 -17.36
C GLY A 404 -3.20 9.37 -17.89
N PHE A 405 -2.05 9.61 -17.25
CA PHE A 405 -1.11 10.65 -17.68
C PHE A 405 -0.26 10.19 -18.87
N ASP A 406 -0.45 10.84 -20.03
CA ASP A 406 0.24 10.48 -21.29
C ASP A 406 1.58 11.21 -21.53
N GLY A 407 2.15 11.86 -20.51
CA GLY A 407 3.53 12.35 -20.58
C GLY A 407 3.74 13.76 -21.16
N CYS A 408 2.70 14.58 -21.30
CA CYS A 408 2.89 16.01 -21.62
C CYS A 408 3.66 16.70 -20.50
N GLU A 409 4.83 17.26 -20.84
CA GLU A 409 5.83 17.82 -19.92
C GLU A 409 5.21 18.73 -18.84
N ILE A 410 5.32 18.34 -17.57
CA ILE A 410 5.44 19.34 -16.51
C ILE A 410 6.88 19.85 -16.62
N ARG A 411 7.02 21.05 -17.19
CA ARG A 411 8.28 21.79 -17.22
C ARG A 411 8.65 22.31 -15.83
#